data_AF-A0A085N3M1-F1
#
_entry.id   AF-A0A085N3M1-F1
#
_cell.length_a   1.000
_cell.length_b   1.000
_cell.length_c   1.000
_cell.angle_alpha   90.00
_cell.angle_beta   90.00
_cell.angle_gamma   90.00
#
_symmetry.space_group_name_H-M   'P 1'
#
loop_
_entity.id
_entity.type
_entity.pdbx_description
1 polymer ?
#
loop_
_entity_poly.entity_id
_entity_poly.type
_entity_poly.pdbx_seq_one_letter_code
_entity_poly.pdbx_strand_id
1 'polypeptide(L)' 'MDLKTQIDKLESASNWSKWKRQIELLLRYHGVLDVVIGRRVALKTLPVGAIAEDVKRHGEEVKCYEKEDSLA' A
#
# COMPACT_ATOMS: atom_id res chain seq x y z
N MET A 1 15.48 11.60 -5.91
CA MET A 1 15.52 12.07 -4.51
C MET A 1 15.29 10.87 -3.63
N ASP A 2 16.16 10.64 -2.65
CA ASP A 2 15.92 9.58 -1.66
C ASP A 2 14.96 10.14 -0.60
N LEU A 3 13.72 9.65 -0.60
CA LEU A 3 12.70 10.08 0.37
C LEU A 3 13.01 9.60 1.79
N LYS A 4 13.76 8.50 1.94
CA LYS A 4 14.12 7.95 3.26
C LYS A 4 15.04 8.89 4.05
N THR A 5 15.91 9.64 3.38
CA THR A 5 16.83 10.60 4.01
C THR A 5 16.19 11.92 4.43
N GLN A 6 14.89 12.14 4.14
CA GLN A 6 14.18 13.40 4.46
C GLN A 6 13.06 13.26 5.50
N ILE A 7 12.90 12.09 6.11
CA ILE A 7 11.89 11.89 7.15
C ILE A 7 12.50 12.31 8.49
N ASP A 8 11.90 13.31 9.13
CA ASP A 8 12.34 13.71 10.45
C ASP A 8 12.07 12.59 11.45
N LYS A 9 12.83 12.52 12.55
CA LYS A 9 12.48 11.60 13.64
C LYS A 9 11.23 12.13 14.35
N LEU A 10 10.31 11.24 14.74
CA LEU A 10 9.21 11.64 15.64
C LEU A 10 9.79 11.88 17.04
N GLU A 11 9.72 13.13 17.50
CA GLU A 11 10.31 13.53 18.78
C GLU A 11 9.24 13.84 19.82
N SER A 12 8.14 14.46 19.41
CA SER A 12 7.03 14.79 20.32
C SER A 12 5.74 15.11 19.55
N ALA A 13 4.69 15.47 20.29
CA ALA A 13 3.44 15.92 19.69
C ALA A 13 3.61 17.15 18.78
N SER A 14 4.64 17.97 19.01
CA SER A 14 4.86 19.20 18.22
C SER A 14 5.22 18.92 16.76
N ASN A 15 5.91 17.81 16.47
CA ASN A 15 6.31 17.44 15.11
C ASN A 15 5.49 16.29 14.51
N TRP A 16 4.49 15.78 15.24
CA TRP A 16 3.60 14.69 14.80
C TRP A 16 2.98 14.94 13.42
N SER A 17 2.38 16.11 13.21
CA SER A 17 1.69 16.42 11.95
C SER A 17 2.64 16.43 10.74
N LYS A 18 3.87 16.91 10.93
CA LYS A 18 4.90 16.92 9.88
C LYS A 18 5.39 15.50 9.60
N TRP A 19 5.71 14.77 10.65
CA TRP A 19 6.18 13.39 10.58
C TRP A 19 5.17 12.49 9.86
N LYS A 20 3.90 12.56 10.27
CA LYS A 20 2.81 11.80 9.67
C LYS A 20 2.69 12.07 8.16
N ARG A 21 2.77 13.35 7.74
CA ARG A 21 2.73 13.73 6.33
C ARG A 21 3.92 13.18 5.54
N GLN A 22 5.12 13.16 6.12
CA GLN A 22 6.31 12.60 5.47
C GLN A 22 6.17 11.09 5.25
N ILE A 23 5.65 10.35 6.24
CA ILE A 23 5.36 8.92 6.12
C ILE A 23 4.30 8.66 5.05
N GLU A 24 3.18 9.40 5.06
CA GLU A 24 2.13 9.24 4.05
C GLU A 24 2.66 9.49 2.62
N LEU A 25 3.54 10.47 2.44
CA LEU A 25 4.17 10.74 1.13
C LEU A 25 5.12 9.62 0.70
N LEU A 26 5.90 9.07 1.63
CA LEU A 26 6.77 7.91 1.36
C LEU A 26 5.94 6.71 0.90
N LEU A 27 4.88 6.39 1.64
CA LEU A 27 3.99 5.27 1.29
C LEU A 27 3.28 5.49 -0.05
N ARG A 28 2.89 6.73 -0.39
CA ARG A 28 2.35 7.08 -1.72
C ARG A 28 3.38 6.90 -2.82
N TYR A 29 4.62 7.32 -2.58
CA TYR A 29 5.70 7.16 -3.57
C TYR A 29 5.96 5.69 -3.90
N HIS A 30 5.88 4.82 -2.90
CA HIS A 30 6.00 3.38 -3.09
C HIS A 30 4.71 2.70 -3.56
N GLY A 31 3.59 3.42 -3.64
CA GLY A 31 2.29 2.88 -4.05
C GLY A 31 1.60 2.00 -3.00
N VAL A 32 2.12 1.94 -1.77
CA VAL A 32 1.66 1.00 -0.72
C VAL A 32 0.71 1.64 0.30
N LEU A 33 0.43 2.94 0.17
CA LEU A 33 -0.40 3.67 1.15
C LEU A 33 -1.77 3.00 1.35
N ASP A 34 -2.43 2.58 0.27
CA ASP A 34 -3.77 2.00 0.36
C ASP A 34 -3.75 0.63 1.03
N VAL A 35 -2.66 -0.13 0.91
CA VAL A 35 -2.45 -1.40 1.63
C VAL A 35 -2.26 -1.12 3.13
N VAL A 36 -1.38 -0.19 3.49
CA VAL A 36 -1.06 0.15 4.90
C VAL A 36 -2.26 0.74 5.65
N ILE A 37 -3.09 1.56 4.98
CA ILE A 37 -4.32 2.13 5.56
C ILE A 37 -5.46 1.09 5.61
N GLY A 38 -5.29 -0.09 5.00
CA GLY A 38 -6.32 -1.12 4.92
C GLY A 38 -7.47 -0.77 3.99
N ARG A 39 -7.28 0.21 3.10
CA ARG A 39 -8.23 0.52 2.01
C ARG A 39 -8.17 -0.55 0.93
N ARG A 40 -6.97 -1.06 0.65
CA ARG A 40 -6.74 -2.22 -0.20
C ARG A 40 -6.48 -3.42 0.70
N VAL A 41 -7.42 -4.35 0.71
CA VAL A 41 -7.34 -5.61 1.46
C VAL A 41 -7.15 -6.74 0.45
N ALA A 42 -6.48 -7.82 0.85
CA ALA A 42 -6.34 -9.03 0.05
C ALA A 42 -7.69 -9.40 -0.59
N LEU A 43 -7.69 -9.53 -1.92
CA LEU A 43 -8.88 -9.84 -2.69
C LEU A 43 -9.48 -11.16 -2.20
N LYS A 44 -10.76 -11.11 -1.79
CA LYS A 44 -11.51 -12.32 -1.46
C LYS A 44 -11.50 -13.27 -2.65
N THR A 45 -11.49 -14.56 -2.34
CA THR A 45 -11.59 -15.66 -3.29
C THR A 45 -12.75 -15.48 -4.26
N LEU A 46 -12.51 -15.72 -5.55
CA LEU A 46 -13.54 -15.68 -6.57
C LEU A 46 -14.67 -16.70 -6.29
N PRO A 47 -15.93 -16.38 -6.64
CA PRO A 47 -17.03 -17.33 -6.54
C PRO A 47 -16.80 -18.52 -7.51
N VAL A 48 -17.21 -19.71 -7.07
CA VAL A 48 -17.15 -20.94 -7.86
C VAL A 48 -18.04 -20.78 -9.10
N GLY A 49 -17.43 -20.60 -10.26
CA GLY A 49 -18.11 -20.34 -11.54
C GLY A 49 -17.72 -19.06 -12.27
N ALA A 50 -16.71 -18.31 -11.79
CA ALA A 50 -16.20 -17.12 -12.46
C ALA A 50 -15.69 -17.42 -13.89
N ILE A 51 -16.00 -16.55 -14.84
CA ILE A 51 -15.55 -16.65 -16.23
C ILE A 51 -14.02 -16.49 -16.32
N ALA A 52 -13.39 -17.12 -17.32
CA ALA A 52 -11.93 -17.18 -17.45
C ALA A 52 -11.24 -15.80 -17.46
N GLU A 53 -11.93 -14.77 -17.94
CA GLU A 53 -11.47 -13.38 -17.95
C GLU A 53 -11.42 -12.77 -16.54
N ASP A 54 -12.38 -13.10 -15.69
CA ASP A 54 -12.43 -12.67 -14.29
C ASP A 54 -11.37 -13.38 -13.45
N VAL A 55 -11.13 -14.67 -13.73
CA VAL A 55 -10.05 -15.44 -13.10
C VAL A 55 -8.68 -14.85 -13.43
N LYS A 56 -8.47 -14.46 -14.69
CA LYS A 56 -7.19 -13.86 -15.13
C LYS A 56 -6.98 -12.50 -14.46
N ARG A 57 -7.99 -11.62 -14.48
CA ARG A 57 -7.94 -10.29 -13.86
C ARG A 57 -7.74 -10.37 -12.34
N HIS A 58 -8.43 -11.29 -11.66
CA HIS A 58 -8.25 -11.51 -10.22
C HIS A 58 -6.84 -12.00 -9.89
N GLY A 59 -6.28 -12.93 -10.68
CA GLY A 59 -4.91 -13.38 -10.50
C GLY A 59 -3.86 -12.28 -10.71
N GLU A 60 -4.09 -11.38 -11.67
CA GLU A 60 -3.24 -10.20 -11.90
C GLU A 60 -3.35 -9.20 -10.73
N GLU A 61 -4.56 -8.95 -10.23
CA GLU A 61 -4.78 -8.07 -9.08
C GLU A 61 -4.20 -8.65 -7.77
N VAL A 62 -4.28 -9.97 -7.56
CA VAL A 62 -3.65 -10.66 -6.42
C VAL A 62 -2.14 -10.53 -6.49
N LYS A 63 -1.52 -10.77 -7.66
CA LYS A 63 -0.07 -10.58 -7.83
C LYS A 63 0.36 -9.13 -7.61
N CYS A 64 -0.44 -8.16 -8.07
CA CYS A 64 -0.18 -6.75 -7.80
C CYS A 64 -0.28 -6.44 -6.31
N TYR A 65 -1.28 -6.99 -5.62
CA TYR A 65 -1.42 -6.84 -4.17
C TYR A 65 -0.24 -7.45 -3.41
N GLU A 66 0.15 -8.70 -3.71
CA GLU A 66 1.31 -9.36 -3.08
C GLU A 66 2.60 -8.57 -3.28
N LYS A 67 2.78 -7.98 -4.47
CA LYS A 67 3.94 -7.13 -4.76
C LYS A 67 3.91 -5.84 -3.95
N GLU A 68 2.76 -5.17 -3.83
CA GLU A 68 2.63 -3.96 -3.01
C GLU A 68 2.78 -4.27 -1.51
N ASP A 69 2.25 -5.39 -1.05
CA ASP A 69 2.38 -5.85 0.35
C ASP A 69 3.84 -6.18 0.69
N SER A 70 4.60 -6.78 -0.23
CA SER A 70 6.03 -7.04 -0.02
C SER A 70 6.90 -5.77 0.09
N LEU A 71 6.36 -4.61 -0.29
CA LEU A 71 7.02 -3.31 -0.24
C LEU A 71 6.54 -2.45 0.95
N ALA A 72 5.49 -2.89 1.65
CA ALA A 72 4.97 -2.27 2.87
C ALA A 72 5.79 -2.68 4.10
#